data_AF-A0A8F5V628-F1
#
_entry.id   AF-A0A8F5V628-F1
#
_cell.length_a   1.000
_cell.length_b   1.000
_cell.length_c   1.000
_cell.angle_alpha   90.00
_cell.angle_beta   90.00
_cell.angle_gamma   90.00
#
_symmetry.space_group_name_H-M   'P 1'
#
loop_
_entity.id
_entity.type
_entity.pdbx_description
1 polymer ?
#
loop_
_entity_poly.entity_id
_entity_poly.type
_entity_poly.pdbx_seq_one_letter_code
_entity_poly.pdbx_strand_id
1 'polypeptide(L)'
;MHFLTLAALEISQIQEDKELDNQIAEALKELELQKQIETKNFMLDFAIGRCQNLQSSFSRAVNDGVSELMYPYCESLEDPEYLEFEDRTEKLREEYEDAVDCIKLPQGTVVEQYGDPLWGRFVVRDGKVFQRDAGSLHHEKRTKKAKRMVALPNYPRKKLYKSFEKYAEERCGFSFDEKHHGYGYYYNPNTIWDWYSIGGRWPEMFLVKDDCTEYSIGERSWCNSDRKSEAPEGYRWVCAARKKDIAWDAMRDWRNQKAAERFHKLEQMFLAGKTDPDFHGEIVPDGVMHWGELVYRKGSTLEEYLEEYGIPGSWKYPVGSHDIVDEDQWLSKDDSVLDAESEKYVPVDWRSCIDGYIDDVDEDTVLVAVDYHM
;
A
#
# COMPACT_ATOMS: atom_id res chain seq x y z
N MET A 1 -3.58 -1.26 2.56
CA MET A 1 -2.25 -1.57 3.18
C MET A 1 -1.17 -1.24 2.16
N HIS A 2 0.05 -0.84 2.56
CA HIS A 2 1.10 -0.45 1.62
C HIS A 2 2.15 -1.55 1.42
N PHE A 3 2.54 -1.76 0.17
CA PHE A 3 3.50 -2.78 -0.25
C PHE A 3 4.54 -2.18 -1.21
N LEU A 4 5.69 -2.83 -1.29
CA LEU A 4 6.79 -2.46 -2.19
C LEU A 4 6.80 -3.42 -3.38
N THR A 5 6.60 -2.91 -4.59
CA THR A 5 6.87 -3.67 -5.82
C THR A 5 8.18 -3.20 -6.46
N LEU A 6 8.93 -4.15 -7.01
CA LEU A 6 10.08 -3.89 -7.88
C LEU A 6 9.58 -3.85 -9.33
N ALA A 7 9.48 -2.65 -9.90
CA ALA A 7 9.13 -2.48 -11.29
C ALA A 7 10.38 -2.53 -12.18
N ALA A 8 10.31 -3.25 -13.29
CA ALA A 8 11.35 -3.29 -14.31
C ALA A 8 10.87 -2.59 -15.59
N LEU A 9 11.67 -1.66 -16.10
CA LEU A 9 11.34 -0.83 -17.24
C LEU A 9 12.44 -0.85 -18.30
N GLU A 10 12.03 -0.97 -19.56
CA GLU A 10 12.91 -0.80 -20.72
C GLU A 10 12.89 0.65 -21.21
N ILE A 11 13.79 1.46 -20.65
CA ILE A 11 13.92 2.88 -21.00
C ILE A 11 15.06 3.05 -22.01
N SER A 12 14.67 3.37 -23.25
CA SER A 12 15.56 3.75 -24.35
C SER A 12 16.43 4.95 -24.01
N GLN A 13 17.42 5.26 -24.86
CA GLN A 13 18.29 6.41 -24.65
C GLN A 13 17.50 7.72 -24.53
N ILE A 14 17.71 8.44 -23.42
CA ILE A 14 16.96 9.64 -23.09
C ILE A 14 17.63 10.86 -23.72
N GLN A 15 16.82 11.68 -24.40
CA GLN A 15 17.25 13.00 -24.84
C GLN A 15 17.10 13.98 -23.68
N GLU A 16 18.20 14.62 -23.27
CA GLU A 16 18.18 15.62 -22.20
C GLU A 16 17.35 16.85 -22.59
N ASP A 17 16.39 17.20 -21.75
CA ASP A 17 15.63 18.46 -21.79
C ASP A 17 16.00 19.35 -20.59
N LYS A 18 17.14 20.04 -20.74
CA LYS A 18 17.68 20.92 -19.70
C LYS A 18 16.79 22.12 -19.40
N GLU A 19 15.99 22.55 -20.38
CA GLU A 19 15.10 23.68 -20.19
C GLU A 19 13.98 23.30 -19.23
N LEU A 20 13.34 22.15 -19.46
CA LEU A 20 12.31 21.63 -18.56
C LEU A 20 12.89 21.26 -17.18
N ASP A 21 14.09 20.66 -17.14
CA ASP A 21 14.79 20.36 -15.88
C ASP A 21 14.97 21.64 -15.04
N ASN A 22 15.40 22.74 -15.66
CA ASN A 22 15.57 24.03 -14.99
C ASN A 22 14.23 24.60 -14.52
N GLN A 23 13.18 24.54 -15.34
CA GLN A 23 11.85 25.03 -14.98
C GLN A 23 11.28 24.27 -13.76
N ILE A 24 11.43 22.95 -13.70
CA ILE A 24 11.00 22.14 -12.57
C ILE A 24 11.84 22.46 -11.33
N ALA A 25 13.16 22.65 -11.48
CA ALA A 25 14.03 23.02 -10.37
C ALA A 25 13.71 24.42 -9.81
N GLU A 26 13.30 25.37 -10.65
CA GLU A 26 12.84 26.70 -10.21
C GLU A 26 11.48 26.61 -9.49
N ALA A 27 10.51 25.88 -10.06
CA ALA A 27 9.21 25.67 -9.43
C ALA A 27 9.35 24.98 -8.06
N LEU A 28 10.22 23.97 -7.96
CA LEU A 28 10.51 23.29 -6.70
C LEU A 28 11.04 24.25 -5.63
N LYS A 29 11.98 25.13 -5.98
CA LYS A 29 12.52 26.14 -5.03
C LYS A 29 11.43 27.10 -4.56
N GLU A 30 10.53 27.52 -5.44
CA GLU A 30 9.41 28.39 -5.08
C GLU A 30 8.44 27.69 -4.13
N LEU A 31 8.07 26.43 -4.42
CA LEU A 31 7.22 25.62 -3.57
C LEU A 31 7.83 25.38 -2.19
N GLU A 32 9.13 25.07 -2.12
CA GLU A 32 9.86 24.90 -0.86
C GLU A 32 9.87 26.20 -0.04
N LEU A 33 10.06 27.36 -0.67
CA LEU A 33 10.00 28.65 0.00
C LEU A 33 8.59 28.94 0.52
N GLN A 34 7.55 28.63 -0.26
CA GLN A 34 6.16 28.78 0.18
C GLN A 34 5.85 27.84 1.35
N LYS A 35 6.36 26.60 1.32
CA LYS A 35 6.17 25.61 2.39
C LYS A 35 6.77 26.05 3.73
N GLN A 36 7.87 26.82 3.70
CA GLN A 36 8.44 27.43 4.92
C GLN A 36 7.48 28.42 5.59
N ILE A 37 6.58 29.06 4.81
CA ILE A 37 5.56 29.98 5.31
C ILE A 37 4.29 29.21 5.70
N GLU A 38 3.81 28.33 4.81
CA GLU A 38 2.57 27.56 4.95
C GLU A 38 2.83 26.12 5.41
N THR A 39 3.44 25.96 6.58
CA THR A 39 3.94 24.66 7.09
C THR A 39 2.90 23.54 7.15
N LYS A 40 1.61 23.87 7.28
CA LYS A 40 0.51 22.88 7.37
C LYS A 40 -0.22 22.62 6.04
N ASN A 41 0.22 23.22 4.95
CA ASN A 41 -0.41 23.04 3.65
C ASN A 41 0.08 21.72 3.01
N PHE A 42 -0.77 20.70 3.05
CA PHE A 42 -0.51 19.37 2.50
C PHE A 42 -0.45 19.37 0.96
N MET A 43 -1.16 20.30 0.30
CA MET A 43 -1.10 20.40 -1.16
C MET A 43 0.29 20.81 -1.64
N LEU A 44 1.01 21.61 -0.85
CA LEU A 44 2.41 21.95 -1.15
C LEU A 44 3.32 20.72 -0.99
N ASP A 45 3.09 19.86 0.00
CA ASP A 45 3.87 18.62 0.15
C ASP A 45 3.71 17.72 -1.07
N PHE A 46 2.47 17.56 -1.54
CA PHE A 46 2.18 16.79 -2.75
C PHE A 46 2.84 17.40 -4.00
N ALA A 47 2.75 18.72 -4.19
CA ALA A 47 3.37 19.39 -5.32
C ALA A 47 4.91 19.31 -5.29
N ILE A 48 5.52 19.47 -4.11
CA ILE A 48 6.97 19.32 -3.91
C ILE A 48 7.41 17.90 -4.26
N GLY A 49 6.71 16.87 -3.73
CA GLY A 49 7.00 15.47 -4.04
C GLY A 49 6.93 15.20 -5.53
N ARG A 50 5.87 15.67 -6.20
CA ARG A 50 5.74 15.53 -7.66
C ARG A 50 6.86 16.22 -8.43
N CYS A 51 7.27 17.43 -8.03
CA CYS A 51 8.41 18.10 -8.66
C CYS A 51 9.72 17.35 -8.42
N GLN A 52 9.94 16.78 -7.23
CA GLN A 52 11.11 15.95 -6.91
C GLN A 52 11.19 14.70 -7.79
N ASN A 53 10.06 14.05 -8.04
CA ASN A 53 9.97 12.87 -8.90
C ASN A 53 10.17 13.17 -10.40
N LEU A 54 10.06 14.43 -10.82
CA LEU A 54 10.11 14.83 -12.24
C LEU A 54 11.31 15.71 -12.60
N GLN A 55 12.29 15.87 -11.69
CA GLN A 55 13.39 16.83 -11.81
C GLN A 55 14.28 16.67 -13.05
N SER A 56 14.48 15.43 -13.50
CA SER A 56 15.36 15.10 -14.63
C SER A 56 14.60 14.43 -15.75
N SER A 57 15.13 14.52 -16.96
CA SER A 57 14.61 13.80 -18.13
C SER A 57 14.51 12.29 -17.86
N PHE A 58 15.47 11.72 -17.13
CA PHE A 58 15.43 10.31 -16.70
C PHE A 58 14.28 10.03 -15.74
N SER A 59 14.10 10.85 -14.71
CA SER A 59 13.02 10.68 -13.74
C SER A 59 11.62 10.80 -14.36
N ARG A 60 11.46 11.66 -15.37
CA ARG A 60 10.21 11.76 -16.14
C ARG A 60 9.95 10.52 -16.98
N ALA A 61 10.97 9.98 -17.66
CA ALA A 61 10.83 8.72 -18.39
C ALA A 61 10.49 7.54 -17.45
N VAL A 62 11.09 7.49 -16.26
CA VAL A 62 10.70 6.52 -15.22
C VAL A 62 9.24 6.70 -14.80
N ASN A 63 8.80 7.94 -14.55
CA ASN A 63 7.42 8.23 -14.20
C ASN A 63 6.44 7.72 -15.26
N ASP A 64 6.72 8.01 -16.52
CA ASP A 64 5.86 7.64 -17.64
C ASP A 64 5.85 6.11 -17.82
N GLY A 65 7.02 5.47 -17.76
CA GLY A 65 7.14 4.01 -17.83
C GLY A 65 6.43 3.29 -16.68
N VAL A 66 6.58 3.75 -15.43
CA VAL A 66 5.81 3.19 -14.31
C VAL A 66 4.31 3.41 -14.51
N SER A 67 3.89 4.58 -15.01
CA SER A 67 2.48 4.86 -15.25
C SER A 67 1.87 3.91 -16.27
N GLU A 68 2.57 3.62 -17.36
CA GLU A 68 2.13 2.65 -18.38
C GLU A 68 2.11 1.23 -17.81
N LEU A 69 3.19 0.84 -17.13
CA LEU A 69 3.36 -0.49 -16.54
C LEU A 69 2.29 -0.82 -15.49
N MET A 70 1.95 0.14 -14.63
CA MET A 70 1.00 -0.05 -13.54
C MET A 70 -0.45 0.04 -14.00
N TYR A 71 -0.72 0.69 -15.14
CA TYR A 71 -2.07 1.04 -15.62
C TYR A 71 -3.04 -0.16 -15.67
N PRO A 72 -2.66 -1.34 -16.19
CA PRO A 72 -3.56 -2.51 -16.26
C PRO A 72 -4.05 -3.01 -14.90
N TYR A 73 -3.39 -2.64 -13.81
CA TYR A 73 -3.65 -3.13 -12.45
C TYR A 73 -4.39 -2.13 -11.56
N CYS A 74 -4.81 -0.98 -12.12
CA CYS A 74 -5.56 0.06 -11.42
C CYS A 74 -7.00 -0.37 -11.12
N GLU A 75 -7.45 -0.23 -9.87
CA GLU A 75 -8.84 -0.49 -9.46
C GLU A 75 -9.84 0.40 -10.22
N SER A 76 -9.48 1.66 -10.41
CA SER A 76 -10.38 2.71 -10.89
C SER A 76 -10.16 3.06 -12.37
N LEU A 77 -9.65 2.14 -13.19
CA LEU A 77 -9.53 2.38 -14.63
C LEU A 77 -10.90 2.32 -15.32
N GLU A 78 -11.09 3.16 -16.34
CA GLU A 78 -12.35 3.24 -17.11
C GLU A 78 -12.23 2.61 -18.51
N ASP A 79 -11.06 2.05 -18.85
CA ASP A 79 -10.81 1.45 -20.17
C ASP A 79 -11.57 0.12 -20.31
N PRO A 80 -12.56 0.03 -21.23
CA PRO A 80 -13.35 -1.18 -21.40
C PRO A 80 -12.55 -2.43 -21.81
N GLU A 81 -11.31 -2.28 -22.31
CA GLU A 81 -10.47 -3.43 -22.68
C GLU A 81 -10.04 -4.27 -21.47
N TYR A 82 -9.97 -3.66 -20.28
CA TYR A 82 -9.57 -4.31 -19.03
C TYR A 82 -10.76 -4.60 -18.10
N LEU A 83 -11.99 -4.26 -18.50
CA LEU A 83 -13.15 -4.34 -17.61
C LEU A 83 -14.04 -5.54 -17.90
N GLU A 84 -14.37 -6.27 -16.84
CA GLU A 84 -15.37 -7.34 -16.85
C GLU A 84 -16.65 -6.88 -16.16
N PHE A 85 -17.81 -7.29 -16.71
CA PHE A 85 -19.09 -7.03 -16.07
C PHE A 85 -19.43 -8.13 -15.07
N GLU A 86 -19.53 -7.79 -13.79
CA GLU A 86 -20.07 -8.71 -12.78
C GLU A 86 -21.59 -8.55 -12.69
N ASP A 87 -22.33 -9.52 -13.24
CA ASP A 87 -23.78 -9.56 -13.15
C ASP A 87 -24.24 -9.96 -11.73
N ARG A 88 -24.98 -9.07 -11.08
CA ARG A 88 -25.53 -9.23 -9.73
C ARG A 88 -27.04 -9.46 -9.73
N THR A 89 -27.67 -9.56 -10.91
CA THR A 89 -29.13 -9.59 -11.07
C THR A 89 -29.78 -10.70 -10.25
N GLU A 90 -29.31 -11.94 -10.35
CA GLU A 90 -29.94 -13.07 -9.65
C GLU A 90 -29.79 -12.94 -8.14
N LYS A 91 -28.60 -12.58 -7.66
CA LYS A 91 -28.36 -12.33 -6.24
C LYS A 91 -29.25 -11.22 -5.70
N LEU A 92 -29.42 -10.14 -6.46
CA LEU A 92 -30.34 -9.05 -6.09
C LEU A 92 -31.80 -9.53 -6.06
N ARG A 93 -32.20 -10.44 -6.96
CA ARG A 93 -33.55 -11.02 -6.95
C ARG A 93 -33.77 -11.87 -5.69
N GLU A 94 -32.83 -12.74 -5.35
CA GLU A 94 -32.87 -13.53 -4.12
C GLU A 94 -32.97 -12.62 -2.88
N GLU A 95 -32.12 -11.59 -2.80
CA GLU A 95 -32.16 -10.62 -1.70
C GLU A 95 -33.50 -9.87 -1.67
N TYR A 96 -34.07 -9.49 -2.81
CA TYR A 96 -35.38 -8.81 -2.89
C TYR A 96 -36.56 -9.67 -2.44
N GLU A 97 -36.50 -10.99 -2.70
CA GLU A 97 -37.50 -11.96 -2.23
C GLU A 97 -37.42 -12.19 -0.71
N ASP A 98 -36.25 -11.97 -0.13
CA ASP A 98 -35.98 -12.19 1.29
C ASP A 98 -36.50 -11.04 2.20
N ALA A 99 -36.50 -11.29 3.50
CA ALA A 99 -36.91 -10.35 4.53
C ALA A 99 -35.71 -9.66 5.21
N VAL A 100 -35.93 -8.48 5.76
CA VAL A 100 -34.89 -7.70 6.45
C VAL A 100 -35.45 -7.04 7.70
N ASP A 101 -34.60 -6.89 8.71
CA ASP A 101 -34.97 -6.12 9.90
C ASP A 101 -35.13 -4.64 9.56
N CYS A 102 -36.33 -4.13 9.82
CA CYS A 102 -36.70 -2.75 9.60
C CYS A 102 -37.02 -2.04 10.90
N ILE A 103 -36.96 -0.72 10.84
CA ILE A 103 -37.32 0.16 11.94
C ILE A 103 -38.33 1.17 11.42
N LYS A 104 -39.51 1.21 12.06
CA LYS A 104 -40.47 2.28 11.85
C LYS A 104 -40.08 3.48 12.71
N LEU A 105 -39.73 4.58 12.04
CA LEU A 105 -39.35 5.83 12.67
C LEU A 105 -40.57 6.50 13.33
N PRO A 106 -40.36 7.43 14.28
CA PRO A 106 -41.48 8.11 14.96
C PRO A 106 -42.45 8.86 14.04
N GLN A 107 -41.97 9.32 12.88
CA GLN A 107 -42.77 9.96 11.84
C GLN A 107 -43.59 8.96 10.98
N GLY A 108 -43.42 7.66 11.20
CA GLY A 108 -44.18 6.61 10.54
C GLY A 108 -43.49 5.93 9.36
N THR A 109 -42.42 6.52 8.80
CA THR A 109 -41.60 5.91 7.74
C THR A 109 -40.95 4.62 8.21
N VAL A 110 -41.02 3.57 7.40
CA VAL A 110 -40.29 2.31 7.62
C VAL A 110 -39.01 2.36 6.80
N VAL A 111 -37.88 2.09 7.44
CA VAL A 111 -36.56 2.04 6.82
C VAL A 111 -35.85 0.76 7.25
N GLU A 112 -34.97 0.23 6.41
CA GLU A 112 -34.10 -0.87 6.79
C GLU A 112 -33.14 -0.45 7.90
N GLN A 113 -32.77 -1.36 8.79
CA GLN A 113 -31.87 -1.04 9.90
C GLN A 113 -30.48 -0.54 9.42
N TYR A 114 -29.99 -1.07 8.30
CA TYR A 114 -28.70 -0.70 7.69
C TYR A 114 -28.83 0.26 6.50
N GLY A 115 -30.06 0.61 6.09
CA GLY A 115 -30.30 1.56 5.01
C GLY A 115 -30.30 3.01 5.48
N ASP A 116 -30.38 3.93 4.52
CA ASP A 116 -30.61 5.35 4.80
C ASP A 116 -31.94 5.56 5.53
N PRO A 117 -32.03 6.46 6.53
CA PRO A 117 -30.96 7.32 7.08
C PRO A 117 -30.30 6.74 8.34
N LEU A 118 -30.49 5.44 8.62
CA LEU A 118 -30.04 4.85 9.87
C LEU A 118 -28.60 4.38 9.81
N TRP A 119 -28.13 3.87 8.67
CA TRP A 119 -26.75 3.42 8.47
C TRP A 119 -26.25 2.49 9.59
N GLY A 120 -27.15 1.63 10.11
CA GLY A 120 -26.85 0.70 11.21
C GLY A 120 -26.75 1.33 12.60
N ARG A 121 -26.99 2.64 12.76
CA ARG A 121 -26.97 3.34 14.06
C ARG A 121 -27.95 2.74 15.07
N PHE A 122 -29.06 2.19 14.58
CA PHE A 122 -30.05 1.50 15.38
C PHE A 122 -30.21 0.06 14.90
N VAL A 123 -30.31 -0.88 15.84
CA VAL A 123 -30.40 -2.32 15.56
C VAL A 123 -31.62 -2.91 16.24
N VAL A 124 -32.17 -3.97 15.62
CA VAL A 124 -33.27 -4.74 16.18
C VAL A 124 -32.72 -5.93 16.98
N ARG A 125 -33.10 -6.02 18.26
CA ARG A 125 -32.81 -7.15 19.15
C ARG A 125 -34.04 -7.49 19.96
N ASP A 126 -34.43 -8.76 19.99
CA ASP A 126 -35.60 -9.25 20.73
C ASP A 126 -36.88 -8.41 20.50
N GLY A 127 -37.13 -8.03 19.24
CA GLY A 127 -38.29 -7.20 18.87
C GLY A 127 -38.24 -5.77 19.40
N LYS A 128 -37.08 -5.27 19.81
CA LYS A 128 -36.86 -3.90 20.31
C LYS A 128 -35.73 -3.22 19.55
N VAL A 129 -35.81 -1.90 19.47
CA VAL A 129 -34.76 -1.07 18.86
C VAL A 129 -33.76 -0.64 19.93
N PHE A 130 -32.47 -0.76 19.62
CA PHE A 130 -31.34 -0.29 20.40
C PHE A 130 -30.45 0.63 19.55
N GLN A 131 -29.70 1.53 20.19
CA GLN A 131 -28.68 2.33 19.52
C GLN A 131 -27.31 1.71 19.82
N ARG A 132 -26.50 1.42 18.78
CA ARG A 132 -25.20 0.72 18.93
C ARG A 132 -24.18 1.50 19.74
N ASP A 133 -23.91 2.74 19.36
CA ASP A 133 -22.86 3.55 19.98
C ASP A 133 -23.48 4.66 20.84
N ALA A 134 -23.95 4.30 22.04
CA ALA A 134 -24.62 5.24 22.93
C ALA A 134 -23.74 5.63 24.14
N GLY A 135 -23.54 6.95 24.30
CA GLY A 135 -22.75 7.50 25.41
C GLY A 135 -21.25 7.43 25.14
N SER A 136 -20.45 7.85 26.13
CA SER A 136 -18.99 7.98 26.01
C SER A 136 -18.25 6.64 25.88
N LEU A 137 -18.88 5.54 26.29
CA LEU A 137 -18.29 4.19 26.19
C LEU A 137 -18.74 3.44 24.94
N HIS A 138 -19.54 4.06 24.05
CA HIS A 138 -19.99 3.45 22.80
C HIS A 138 -20.69 2.09 22.97
N HIS A 139 -21.41 1.90 24.07
CA HIS A 139 -22.14 0.66 24.32
C HIS A 139 -23.54 0.69 23.71
N GLU A 140 -24.03 -0.48 23.33
CA GLU A 140 -25.40 -0.64 22.88
C GLU A 140 -26.38 -0.30 24.01
N LYS A 141 -27.32 0.61 23.73
CA LYS A 141 -28.28 1.05 24.73
C LYS A 141 -29.64 1.35 24.14
N ARG A 142 -30.67 0.97 24.89
CA ARG A 142 -32.06 1.35 24.61
C ARG A 142 -32.33 2.80 25.04
N THR A 143 -31.89 3.75 24.21
CA THR A 143 -32.03 5.19 24.46
C THR A 143 -33.49 5.67 24.37
N LYS A 144 -33.77 6.89 24.84
CA LYS A 144 -35.12 7.51 24.71
C LYS A 144 -35.56 7.59 23.23
N LYS A 145 -34.62 7.85 22.31
CA LYS A 145 -34.89 7.89 20.87
C LYS A 145 -35.25 6.49 20.34
N ALA A 146 -34.45 5.47 20.69
CA ALA A 146 -34.71 4.08 20.30
C ALA A 146 -36.07 3.57 20.83
N LYS A 147 -36.48 3.96 22.04
CA LYS A 147 -37.80 3.60 22.61
C LYS A 147 -39.00 4.16 21.84
N ARG A 148 -38.82 5.20 21.03
CA ARG A 148 -39.88 5.81 20.20
C ARG A 148 -39.99 5.17 18.82
N MET A 149 -39.05 4.31 18.46
CA MET A 149 -39.03 3.57 17.21
C MET A 149 -39.66 2.19 17.42
N VAL A 150 -40.25 1.63 16.37
CA VAL A 150 -40.84 0.29 16.40
C VAL A 150 -39.98 -0.65 15.57
N ALA A 151 -39.56 -1.76 16.19
CA ALA A 151 -38.84 -2.81 15.49
C ALA A 151 -39.81 -3.62 14.64
N LEU A 152 -39.43 -3.88 13.40
CA LEU A 152 -40.12 -4.73 12.44
C LEU A 152 -39.15 -5.81 11.99
N PRO A 153 -38.93 -6.86 12.80
CA PRO A 153 -38.02 -7.94 12.45
C PRO A 153 -38.55 -8.75 11.26
N ASN A 154 -37.66 -9.26 10.42
CA ASN A 154 -38.02 -10.06 9.24
C ASN A 154 -39.13 -9.41 8.39
N TYR A 155 -39.00 -8.11 8.10
CA TYR A 155 -39.97 -7.38 7.29
C TYR A 155 -39.73 -7.66 5.80
N PRO A 156 -40.74 -8.10 5.02
CA PRO A 156 -40.53 -8.41 3.60
C PRO A 156 -40.05 -7.19 2.79
N ARG A 157 -38.93 -7.31 2.06
CA ARG A 157 -38.39 -6.19 1.27
C ARG A 157 -39.35 -5.70 0.19
N LYS A 158 -40.18 -6.59 -0.37
CA LYS A 158 -41.30 -6.26 -1.28
C LYS A 158 -42.30 -5.25 -0.74
N LYS A 159 -42.41 -5.09 0.59
CA LYS A 159 -43.28 -4.06 1.20
C LYS A 159 -42.58 -2.70 1.32
N LEU A 160 -41.26 -2.65 1.20
CA LEU A 160 -40.45 -1.43 1.19
C LEU A 160 -40.29 -0.91 -0.23
N TYR A 161 -39.89 -1.80 -1.14
CA TYR A 161 -39.61 -1.48 -2.54
C TYR A 161 -40.68 -2.13 -3.42
N LYS A 162 -41.44 -1.27 -4.12
CA LYS A 162 -42.61 -1.69 -4.92
C LYS A 162 -42.26 -2.58 -6.11
N SER A 163 -41.01 -2.55 -6.56
CA SER A 163 -40.52 -3.37 -7.66
C SER A 163 -39.05 -3.74 -7.41
N PHE A 164 -38.59 -4.74 -8.16
CA PHE A 164 -37.20 -5.20 -8.11
C PHE A 164 -36.24 -4.10 -8.57
N GLU A 165 -36.60 -3.35 -9.60
CA GLU A 165 -35.78 -2.27 -10.18
C GLU A 165 -35.53 -1.17 -9.14
N LYS A 166 -36.58 -0.75 -8.42
CA LYS A 166 -36.43 0.22 -7.32
C LYS A 166 -35.52 -0.29 -6.20
N TYR A 167 -35.57 -1.59 -5.91
CA TYR A 167 -34.68 -2.18 -4.92
C TYR A 167 -33.22 -2.16 -5.41
N ALA A 168 -32.96 -2.62 -6.63
CA ALA A 168 -31.63 -2.62 -7.22
C ALA A 168 -31.01 -1.21 -7.31
N GLU A 169 -31.78 -0.23 -7.80
CA GLU A 169 -31.28 1.13 -8.06
C GLU A 169 -31.25 2.00 -6.80
N GLU A 170 -32.37 2.13 -6.08
CA GLU A 170 -32.48 3.10 -4.98
C GLU A 170 -31.83 2.59 -3.69
N ARG A 171 -31.82 1.26 -3.47
CA ARG A 171 -31.32 0.65 -2.23
C ARG A 171 -29.95 0.01 -2.38
N CYS A 172 -29.70 -0.70 -3.47
CA CYS A 172 -28.41 -1.36 -3.69
C CYS A 172 -27.43 -0.51 -4.50
N GLY A 173 -27.91 0.54 -5.17
CA GLY A 173 -27.06 1.47 -5.93
C GLY A 173 -26.55 0.93 -7.26
N PHE A 174 -27.15 -0.14 -7.78
CA PHE A 174 -26.77 -0.70 -9.08
C PHE A 174 -27.51 -0.02 -10.22
N SER A 175 -26.81 0.18 -11.33
CA SER A 175 -27.41 0.63 -12.59
C SER A 175 -27.72 -0.58 -13.47
N PHE A 176 -28.77 -0.48 -14.28
CA PHE A 176 -29.07 -1.47 -15.31
C PHE A 176 -28.09 -1.31 -16.47
N ASP A 177 -27.43 -2.39 -16.86
CA ASP A 177 -26.56 -2.46 -18.03
C ASP A 177 -27.34 -3.02 -19.23
N GLU A 178 -27.48 -2.20 -20.27
CA GLU A 178 -28.25 -2.55 -21.47
C GLU A 178 -27.59 -3.66 -22.30
N LYS A 179 -26.26 -3.78 -22.26
CA LYS A 179 -25.50 -4.76 -23.06
C LYS A 179 -25.67 -6.17 -22.49
N HIS A 180 -25.66 -6.31 -21.17
CA HIS A 180 -25.78 -7.59 -20.48
C HIS A 180 -27.21 -7.88 -20.01
N HIS A 181 -28.13 -6.92 -20.16
CA HIS A 181 -29.52 -7.00 -19.72
C HIS A 181 -29.66 -7.36 -18.22
N GLY A 182 -28.82 -6.76 -17.38
CA GLY A 182 -28.74 -7.07 -15.95
C GLY A 182 -28.28 -5.90 -15.08
N TYR A 183 -28.38 -6.05 -13.76
CA TYR A 183 -27.86 -5.12 -12.77
C TYR A 183 -26.51 -5.61 -12.26
N GLY A 184 -25.50 -4.75 -12.31
CA GLY A 184 -24.14 -5.11 -11.95
C GLY A 184 -23.19 -3.92 -11.99
N TYR A 185 -21.90 -4.21 -12.07
CA TYR A 185 -20.85 -3.20 -12.21
C TYR A 185 -19.71 -3.77 -13.06
N TYR A 186 -18.98 -2.87 -13.69
CA TYR A 186 -17.71 -3.20 -14.32
C TYR A 186 -16.61 -3.12 -13.25
N TYR A 187 -15.69 -4.08 -13.30
CA TYR A 187 -14.50 -4.10 -12.44
C TYR A 187 -13.31 -4.58 -13.26
N ASN A 188 -12.11 -4.17 -12.85
CA ASN A 188 -10.87 -4.68 -13.42
C ASN A 188 -10.49 -5.98 -12.68
N PRO A 189 -10.51 -7.16 -13.34
CA PRO A 189 -10.12 -8.42 -12.70
C PRO A 189 -8.63 -8.49 -12.35
N ASN A 190 -7.80 -7.65 -12.99
CA ASN A 190 -6.37 -7.54 -12.70
C ASN A 190 -6.08 -6.50 -11.62
N THR A 191 -7.10 -5.98 -10.92
CA THR A 191 -6.88 -4.95 -9.89
C THR A 191 -5.89 -5.43 -8.83
N ILE A 192 -4.82 -4.68 -8.65
CA ILE A 192 -3.88 -4.84 -7.54
C ILE A 192 -3.88 -3.60 -6.65
N TRP A 193 -4.09 -2.39 -7.20
CA TRP A 193 -3.90 -1.16 -6.45
C TRP A 193 -5.00 -0.11 -6.69
N ASP A 194 -5.27 0.70 -5.66
CA ASP A 194 -6.12 1.90 -5.72
C ASP A 194 -5.30 3.21 -5.72
N TRP A 195 -4.02 3.13 -5.33
CA TRP A 195 -3.04 4.22 -5.33
C TRP A 195 -1.60 3.71 -5.37
N TYR A 196 -0.68 4.44 -6.01
CA TYR A 196 0.76 4.20 -5.90
C TYR A 196 1.60 5.50 -5.89
N SER A 197 2.87 5.39 -5.53
CA SER A 197 3.89 6.44 -5.58
C SER A 197 5.27 5.84 -5.86
N ILE A 198 6.06 6.50 -6.71
CA ILE A 198 7.42 6.08 -7.04
C ILE A 198 8.33 6.46 -5.87
N GLY A 199 9.05 5.48 -5.29
CA GLY A 199 9.79 5.65 -4.05
C GLY A 199 8.88 5.59 -2.82
N GLY A 200 8.00 6.58 -2.61
CA GLY A 200 7.01 6.62 -1.53
C GLY A 200 7.61 6.34 -0.14
N ARG A 201 7.24 5.22 0.49
CA ARG A 201 7.81 4.73 1.77
C ARG A 201 9.23 4.15 1.63
N TRP A 202 9.62 3.76 0.44
CA TRP A 202 10.91 3.15 0.09
C TRP A 202 11.72 3.99 -0.94
N PRO A 203 11.94 5.30 -0.71
CA PRO A 203 12.66 6.17 -1.66
C PRO A 203 14.17 5.87 -1.74
N GLU A 204 14.67 5.01 -0.85
CA GLU A 204 16.09 4.69 -0.66
C GLU A 204 16.32 3.19 -0.89
N MET A 205 15.81 2.68 -2.01
CA MET A 205 15.88 1.25 -2.34
C MET A 205 17.27 0.88 -2.88
N PHE A 206 17.83 1.69 -3.76
CA PHE A 206 19.09 1.43 -4.47
C PHE A 206 20.16 2.45 -4.13
N LEU A 207 21.42 2.03 -4.19
CA LEU A 207 22.58 2.90 -4.01
C LEU A 207 23.31 3.03 -5.35
N VAL A 208 23.60 4.26 -5.77
CA VAL A 208 24.38 4.57 -6.98
C VAL A 208 25.52 5.50 -6.61
N LYS A 209 26.56 5.54 -7.45
CA LYS A 209 27.67 6.50 -7.29
C LYS A 209 27.18 7.93 -7.49
N ASP A 210 27.86 8.89 -6.87
CA ASP A 210 27.50 10.31 -6.95
C ASP A 210 27.63 10.93 -8.36
N ASP A 211 28.42 10.30 -9.24
CA ASP A 211 28.60 10.69 -10.63
C ASP A 211 27.60 10.00 -11.58
N CYS A 212 26.74 9.10 -11.08
CA CYS A 212 25.65 8.53 -11.87
C CYS A 212 24.67 9.63 -12.30
N THR A 213 24.32 9.65 -13.59
CA THR A 213 23.42 10.66 -14.17
C THR A 213 22.00 10.14 -14.40
N GLU A 214 21.84 8.82 -14.52
CA GLU A 214 20.57 8.16 -14.85
C GLU A 214 19.99 7.50 -13.58
N TYR A 215 19.35 8.34 -12.75
CA TYR A 215 18.67 7.91 -11.54
C TYR A 215 17.42 8.75 -11.26
N SER A 216 16.51 8.20 -10.45
CA SER A 216 15.37 8.95 -9.87
C SER A 216 15.36 8.84 -8.35
N ILE A 217 15.16 9.97 -7.68
CA ILE A 217 14.97 10.02 -6.22
C ILE A 217 13.52 9.75 -5.80
N GLY A 218 12.58 9.80 -6.75
CA GLY A 218 11.17 9.54 -6.50
C GLY A 218 10.51 10.58 -5.61
N GLU A 219 9.34 10.21 -5.11
CA GLU A 219 8.57 10.91 -4.10
C GLU A 219 8.88 10.34 -2.71
N ARG A 220 8.59 11.13 -1.66
CA ARG A 220 8.60 10.66 -0.27
C ARG A 220 7.20 10.67 0.31
N SER A 221 6.87 9.63 1.06
CA SER A 221 5.62 9.55 1.82
C SER A 221 5.63 10.52 3.00
N TRP A 222 4.43 10.89 3.48
CA TRP A 222 4.25 11.78 4.63
C TRP A 222 4.94 11.27 5.92
N CYS A 223 5.17 9.96 6.02
CA CYS A 223 5.83 9.36 7.19
C CYS A 223 7.37 9.40 7.14
N ASN A 224 7.98 9.77 6.01
CA ASN A 224 9.44 9.79 5.84
C ASN A 224 9.95 11.04 5.08
N SER A 225 9.11 12.07 4.91
CA SER A 225 9.43 13.31 4.19
C SER A 225 10.69 13.99 4.72
N ASP A 226 10.84 14.03 6.05
CA ASP A 226 11.95 14.73 6.71
C ASP A 226 13.16 13.83 6.96
N ARG A 227 13.06 12.54 6.59
CA ARG A 227 14.11 11.56 6.84
C ARG A 227 15.28 11.81 5.90
N LYS A 228 16.45 12.07 6.46
CA LYS A 228 17.72 12.12 5.74
C LYS A 228 18.53 10.89 6.12
N SER A 229 18.45 9.82 5.32
CA SER A 229 19.33 8.68 5.55
C SER A 229 20.73 8.99 5.08
N GLU A 230 21.71 8.59 5.89
CA GLU A 230 23.11 8.62 5.52
C GLU A 230 23.37 7.62 4.38
N ALA A 231 24.12 8.05 3.38
CA ALA A 231 24.71 7.19 2.36
C ALA A 231 26.22 7.07 2.61
N PRO A 232 26.86 5.96 2.19
CA PRO A 232 28.32 5.87 2.17
C PRO A 232 28.94 7.02 1.34
N GLU A 233 30.17 7.42 1.68
CA GLU A 233 30.90 8.46 0.95
C GLU A 233 31.05 8.11 -0.54
N GLY A 234 30.68 9.05 -1.43
CA GLY A 234 30.72 8.87 -2.88
C GLY A 234 29.49 8.19 -3.47
N TYR A 235 28.45 7.96 -2.67
CA TYR A 235 27.21 7.32 -3.08
C TYR A 235 25.97 8.10 -2.64
N ARG A 236 24.84 7.82 -3.30
CA ARG A 236 23.53 8.32 -2.94
C ARG A 236 22.44 7.25 -3.04
N TRP A 237 21.44 7.39 -2.20
CA TRP A 237 20.23 6.58 -2.24
C TRP A 237 19.23 7.09 -3.27
N VAL A 238 18.65 6.18 -4.04
CA VAL A 238 17.69 6.46 -5.11
C VAL A 238 16.60 5.40 -5.11
N CYS A 239 15.47 5.71 -5.74
CA CYS A 239 14.35 4.78 -5.92
C CYS A 239 14.40 4.08 -7.27
N ALA A 240 15.11 4.65 -8.26
CA ALA A 240 15.27 4.06 -9.58
C ALA A 240 16.67 4.28 -10.14
N ALA A 241 17.21 3.25 -10.81
CA ALA A 241 18.45 3.30 -11.57
C ALA A 241 18.52 2.12 -12.55
N ARG A 242 19.42 2.19 -13.54
CA ARG A 242 19.74 1.02 -14.37
C ARG A 242 20.43 -0.05 -13.54
N LYS A 243 20.14 -1.33 -13.81
CA LYS A 243 20.73 -2.48 -13.09
C LYS A 243 22.26 -2.38 -12.99
N LYS A 244 22.93 -2.04 -14.09
CA LYS A 244 24.40 -1.90 -14.15
C LYS A 244 25.00 -0.81 -13.25
N ASP A 245 24.22 0.21 -12.91
CA ASP A 245 24.68 1.37 -12.15
C ASP A 245 24.42 1.21 -10.64
N ILE A 246 23.67 0.17 -10.25
CA ILE A 246 23.37 -0.13 -8.85
C ILE A 246 24.59 -0.77 -8.18
N ALA A 247 25.05 -0.15 -7.10
CA ALA A 247 26.21 -0.60 -6.33
C ALA A 247 25.82 -1.67 -5.29
N TRP A 248 25.47 -2.87 -5.77
CA TRP A 248 24.96 -3.98 -4.93
C TRP A 248 25.87 -4.34 -3.75
N ASP A 249 27.19 -4.42 -3.97
CA ASP A 249 28.14 -4.74 -2.89
C ASP A 249 28.20 -3.62 -1.84
N ALA A 250 28.25 -2.35 -2.28
CA ALA A 250 28.25 -1.21 -1.37
C ALA A 250 26.95 -1.11 -0.55
N MET A 251 25.80 -1.47 -1.15
CA MET A 251 24.52 -1.58 -0.43
C MET A 251 24.58 -2.62 0.68
N ARG A 252 25.10 -3.82 0.36
CA ARG A 252 25.25 -4.92 1.31
C ARG A 252 26.16 -4.53 2.47
N ASP A 253 27.34 -4.02 2.15
CA ASP A 253 28.34 -3.60 3.14
C ASP A 253 27.78 -2.54 4.08
N TRP A 254 27.12 -1.51 3.53
CA TRP A 254 26.51 -0.45 4.33
C TRP A 254 25.41 -0.96 5.25
N ARG A 255 24.48 -1.78 4.74
CA ARG A 255 23.38 -2.31 5.54
C ARG A 255 23.88 -3.24 6.65
N ASN A 256 24.86 -4.09 6.35
CA ASN A 256 25.50 -4.96 7.34
C ASN A 256 26.30 -4.17 8.37
N GLN A 257 27.00 -3.11 7.97
CA GLN A 257 27.66 -2.19 8.89
C GLN A 257 26.66 -1.55 9.84
N LYS A 258 25.56 -0.97 9.34
CA LYS A 258 24.53 -0.34 10.19
C LYS A 258 23.82 -1.35 11.11
N ALA A 259 23.60 -2.58 10.63
CA ALA A 259 23.09 -3.66 11.47
C ALA A 259 24.07 -4.03 12.59
N ALA A 260 25.38 -4.11 12.31
CA ALA A 260 26.42 -4.36 13.30
C ALA A 260 26.53 -3.23 14.33
N GLU A 261 26.47 -1.96 13.90
CA GLU A 261 26.40 -0.80 14.79
C GLU A 261 25.20 -0.90 15.75
N ARG A 262 24.03 -1.28 15.24
CA ARG A 262 22.82 -1.52 16.04
C ARG A 262 23.00 -2.68 17.01
N PHE A 263 23.59 -3.79 16.58
CA PHE A 263 23.88 -4.95 17.44
C PHE A 263 24.71 -4.54 18.65
N HIS A 264 25.86 -3.89 18.42
CA HIS A 264 26.73 -3.45 19.52
C HIS A 264 26.05 -2.45 20.44
N LYS A 265 25.20 -1.56 19.89
CA LYS A 265 24.41 -0.64 20.70
C LYS A 265 23.44 -1.37 21.64
N LEU A 266 22.72 -2.37 21.13
CA LEU A 266 21.80 -3.19 21.92
C LEU A 266 22.53 -4.05 22.96
N GLU A 267 23.66 -4.64 22.59
CA GLU A 267 24.54 -5.38 23.50
C GLU A 267 25.01 -4.49 24.66
N GLN A 268 25.45 -3.27 24.39
CA GLN A 268 25.85 -2.31 25.42
C GLN A 268 24.70 -1.95 26.37
N MET A 269 23.50 -1.70 25.85
CA MET A 269 22.32 -1.44 26.68
C MET A 269 22.02 -2.62 27.61
N PHE A 270 22.06 -3.84 27.07
CA PHE A 270 21.82 -5.06 27.82
C PHE A 270 22.85 -5.24 28.95
N LEU A 271 24.14 -5.11 28.65
CA LEU A 271 25.23 -5.24 29.63
C LEU A 271 25.19 -4.15 30.71
N ALA A 272 24.81 -2.92 30.34
CA ALA A 272 24.66 -1.81 31.27
C ALA A 272 23.39 -1.89 32.13
N GLY A 273 22.42 -2.74 31.75
CA GLY A 273 21.11 -2.78 32.41
C GLY A 273 20.32 -1.49 32.28
N LYS A 274 20.63 -0.66 31.27
CA LYS A 274 20.02 0.65 31.05
C LYS A 274 19.85 0.94 29.56
N THR A 275 18.67 1.39 29.16
CA THR A 275 18.37 1.84 27.81
C THR A 275 18.83 3.28 27.57
N ASP A 276 19.06 3.64 26.31
CA ASP A 276 19.26 5.04 25.93
C ASP A 276 17.97 5.84 26.11
N PRO A 277 18.05 7.16 26.37
CA PRO A 277 16.87 8.01 26.57
C PRO A 277 15.84 7.95 25.43
N ASP A 278 16.30 7.82 24.19
CA ASP A 278 15.45 7.81 22.99
C ASP A 278 15.10 6.39 22.51
N PHE A 279 15.46 5.36 23.29
CA PHE A 279 15.16 3.97 22.95
C PHE A 279 13.83 3.54 23.56
N HIS A 280 12.85 3.24 22.70
CA HIS A 280 11.50 2.82 23.10
C HIS A 280 11.40 1.30 23.29
N GLY A 281 12.08 0.80 24.32
CA GLY A 281 12.09 -0.63 24.64
C GLY A 281 12.45 -0.89 26.09
N GLU A 282 12.59 -2.16 26.44
CA GLU A 282 12.93 -2.59 27.78
C GLU A 282 13.99 -3.70 27.77
N ILE A 283 14.76 -3.76 28.84
CA ILE A 283 15.73 -4.83 29.06
C ILE A 283 15.04 -5.93 29.84
N VAL A 284 15.06 -7.15 29.31
CA VAL A 284 14.48 -8.34 29.91
C VAL A 284 15.58 -9.36 30.20
N PRO A 285 15.35 -10.39 31.04
CA PRO A 285 16.39 -11.37 31.38
C PRO A 285 17.06 -12.04 30.17
N ASP A 286 16.30 -12.22 29.09
CA ASP A 286 16.72 -12.91 27.86
C ASP A 286 17.31 -11.97 26.80
N GLY A 287 17.30 -10.65 27.00
CA GLY A 287 17.82 -9.70 26.01
C GLY A 287 17.20 -8.29 26.04
N VAL A 288 17.06 -7.68 24.87
CA VAL A 288 16.42 -6.35 24.71
C VAL A 288 15.15 -6.48 23.88
N MET A 289 14.05 -5.95 24.41
CA MET A 289 12.74 -5.92 23.76
C MET A 289 12.48 -4.54 23.15
N HIS A 290 11.87 -4.51 21.96
CA HIS A 290 11.41 -3.29 21.29
C HIS A 290 10.10 -3.60 20.57
N TRP A 291 9.03 -2.83 20.84
CA TRP A 291 7.67 -3.06 20.31
C TRP A 291 7.12 -4.49 20.47
N GLY A 292 7.48 -5.19 21.56
CA GLY A 292 7.02 -6.55 21.82
C GLY A 292 7.82 -7.64 21.12
N GLU A 293 8.92 -7.29 20.44
CA GLU A 293 9.84 -8.23 19.81
C GLU A 293 11.20 -8.24 20.51
N LEU A 294 11.82 -9.42 20.59
CA LEU A 294 13.16 -9.59 21.17
C LEU A 294 14.22 -9.25 20.12
N VAL A 295 14.63 -7.98 20.08
CA VAL A 295 15.54 -7.43 19.07
C VAL A 295 17.03 -7.68 19.36
N TYR A 296 17.37 -8.18 20.54
CA TYR A 296 18.71 -8.67 20.87
C TYR A 296 18.57 -9.83 21.84
N ARG A 297 19.30 -10.93 21.61
CA ARG A 297 19.25 -12.12 22.46
C ARG A 297 20.54 -12.24 23.27
N LYS A 298 20.41 -12.54 24.55
CA LYS A 298 21.56 -12.74 25.43
C LYS A 298 22.46 -13.85 24.88
N GLY A 299 23.69 -13.50 24.54
CA GLY A 299 24.70 -14.45 24.05
C GLY A 299 24.62 -14.76 22.55
N SER A 300 23.78 -14.07 21.78
CA SER A 300 23.84 -14.14 20.32
C SER A 300 25.14 -13.54 19.80
N THR A 301 25.71 -14.17 18.77
CA THR A 301 26.87 -13.66 18.03
C THR A 301 26.45 -12.55 17.05
N LEU A 302 27.42 -11.77 16.58
CA LEU A 302 27.16 -10.76 15.54
C LEU A 302 26.71 -11.45 14.25
N GLU A 303 27.29 -12.60 13.92
CA GLU A 303 26.96 -13.39 12.73
C GLU A 303 25.50 -13.84 12.73
N GLU A 304 25.00 -14.39 13.85
CA GLU A 304 23.60 -14.77 14.01
C GLU A 304 22.66 -13.55 13.89
N TYR A 305 23.08 -12.40 14.42
CA TYR A 305 22.28 -11.17 14.33
C TYR A 305 22.23 -10.63 12.88
N LEU A 306 23.34 -10.70 12.14
CA LEU A 306 23.38 -10.24 10.75
C LEU A 306 22.57 -11.13 9.81
N GLU A 307 22.43 -12.42 10.10
CA GLU A 307 21.54 -13.32 9.35
C GLU A 307 20.05 -12.95 9.53
N GLU A 308 19.67 -12.35 10.66
CA GLU A 308 18.27 -11.96 10.94
C GLU A 308 17.97 -10.49 10.57
N TYR A 309 18.89 -9.58 10.86
CA TYR A 309 18.66 -8.13 10.75
C TYR A 309 19.56 -7.42 9.72
N GLY A 310 20.53 -8.13 9.15
CA GLY A 310 21.39 -7.64 8.07
C GLY A 310 20.91 -8.09 6.69
N ILE A 311 21.84 -8.19 5.76
CA ILE A 311 21.69 -8.84 4.46
C ILE A 311 22.44 -10.18 4.54
N PRO A 312 21.70 -11.30 4.63
CA PRO A 312 22.27 -12.64 4.66
C PRO A 312 23.21 -12.94 3.50
N GLY A 313 24.17 -13.84 3.72
CA GLY A 313 25.05 -14.34 2.66
C GLY A 313 24.31 -15.14 1.60
N SER A 314 23.13 -15.66 1.93
CA SER A 314 22.23 -16.37 1.00
C SER A 314 21.56 -15.45 -0.01
N TRP A 315 21.45 -14.15 0.26
CA TRP A 315 20.85 -13.19 -0.65
C TRP A 315 21.87 -12.78 -1.69
N LYS A 316 21.57 -12.89 -2.99
CA LYS A 316 22.46 -12.36 -4.03
C LYS A 316 22.31 -10.85 -4.20
N TYR A 317 21.07 -10.33 -4.17
CA TYR A 317 20.80 -8.90 -4.21
C TYR A 317 20.23 -8.36 -2.88
N PRO A 318 20.77 -7.26 -2.33
CA PRO A 318 20.32 -6.65 -1.06
C PRO A 318 18.99 -5.89 -1.20
N VAL A 319 17.96 -6.52 -1.77
CA VAL A 319 16.61 -5.95 -1.92
C VAL A 319 15.57 -6.96 -1.49
N GLY A 320 14.49 -6.48 -0.89
CA GLY A 320 13.34 -7.29 -0.51
C GLY A 320 12.07 -6.53 -0.89
N SER A 321 11.54 -6.79 -2.07
CA SER A 321 10.21 -6.35 -2.49
C SER A 321 9.17 -7.40 -2.09
N HIS A 322 7.91 -6.98 -2.02
CA HIS A 322 6.76 -7.86 -1.89
C HIS A 322 6.37 -8.44 -3.24
N ASP A 323 6.48 -7.64 -4.30
CA ASP A 323 6.09 -8.01 -5.67
C ASP A 323 7.16 -7.58 -6.67
N ILE A 324 7.02 -8.08 -7.88
CA ILE A 324 7.79 -7.69 -9.07
C ILE A 324 6.77 -7.45 -10.19
N VAL A 325 6.97 -6.40 -10.98
CA VAL A 325 6.11 -6.10 -12.13
C VAL A 325 6.95 -5.69 -13.34
N ASP A 326 6.60 -6.23 -14.50
CA ASP A 326 7.15 -5.88 -15.81
C ASP A 326 6.07 -5.91 -16.89
N GLU A 327 6.48 -5.67 -18.15
CA GLU A 327 5.55 -5.56 -19.27
C GLU A 327 4.69 -6.82 -19.49
N ASP A 328 5.17 -7.98 -19.03
CA ASP A 328 4.52 -9.26 -19.26
C ASP A 328 3.65 -9.70 -18.08
N GLN A 329 4.04 -9.39 -16.84
CA GLN A 329 3.41 -9.98 -15.66
C GLN A 329 3.57 -9.21 -14.34
N TRP A 330 2.71 -9.57 -13.40
CA TRP A 330 2.81 -9.23 -11.98
C TRP A 330 3.09 -10.50 -11.17
N LEU A 331 4.21 -10.52 -10.45
CA LEU A 331 4.62 -11.64 -9.59
C LEU A 331 4.50 -11.21 -8.12
N SER A 332 3.87 -12.04 -7.29
CA SER A 332 3.67 -11.76 -5.87
C SER A 332 4.35 -12.77 -4.97
N LYS A 333 4.84 -12.29 -3.82
CA LYS A 333 5.30 -13.15 -2.72
C LYS A 333 4.21 -14.13 -2.24
N ASP A 334 2.95 -13.75 -2.35
CA ASP A 334 1.82 -14.57 -1.92
C ASP A 334 1.39 -15.61 -2.98
N ASP A 335 2.06 -15.64 -4.13
CA ASP A 335 1.80 -16.63 -5.17
C ASP A 335 2.16 -18.05 -4.73
N SER A 336 1.50 -19.02 -5.35
CA SER A 336 1.75 -20.44 -5.12
C SER A 336 1.91 -21.19 -6.43
N VAL A 337 2.88 -22.10 -6.47
CA VAL A 337 3.19 -22.93 -7.64
C VAL A 337 2.81 -24.37 -7.38
N LEU A 338 2.40 -25.08 -8.44
CA LEU A 338 2.10 -26.50 -8.36
C LEU A 338 3.41 -27.29 -8.20
N ASP A 339 3.58 -27.91 -7.05
CA ASP A 339 4.70 -28.81 -6.80
C ASP A 339 4.49 -30.14 -7.53
N ALA A 340 5.40 -30.47 -8.43
CA ALA A 340 5.28 -31.64 -9.31
C ALA A 340 5.37 -32.97 -8.54
N GLU A 341 6.00 -32.99 -7.36
CA GLU A 341 6.13 -34.20 -6.55
C GLU A 341 4.90 -34.46 -5.67
N SER A 342 4.38 -33.41 -5.03
CA SER A 342 3.24 -33.52 -4.11
C SER A 342 1.88 -33.26 -4.75
N GLU A 343 1.84 -32.79 -6.01
CA GLU A 343 0.64 -32.34 -6.74
C GLU A 343 -0.17 -31.29 -5.96
N LYS A 344 0.50 -30.52 -5.10
CA LYS A 344 -0.11 -29.47 -4.27
C LYS A 344 0.50 -28.13 -4.59
N TYR A 345 -0.29 -27.08 -4.39
CA TYR A 345 0.22 -25.72 -4.44
C TYR A 345 1.06 -25.45 -3.18
N VAL A 346 2.29 -25.01 -3.40
CA VAL A 346 3.22 -24.59 -2.35
C VAL A 346 3.62 -23.12 -2.57
N PRO A 347 3.89 -22.35 -1.50
CA PRO A 347 4.36 -20.99 -1.64
C PRO A 347 5.64 -20.93 -2.47
N VAL A 348 5.77 -19.89 -3.29
CA VAL A 348 7.00 -19.64 -4.04
C VAL A 348 8.17 -19.38 -3.08
N ASP A 349 9.36 -19.86 -3.45
CA ASP A 349 10.59 -19.41 -2.80
C ASP A 349 10.91 -17.99 -3.28
N TRP A 350 10.27 -17.02 -2.63
CA TRP A 350 10.28 -15.63 -3.06
C TRP A 350 11.68 -15.02 -3.11
N ARG A 351 12.60 -15.46 -2.25
CA ARG A 351 14.00 -15.00 -2.29
C ARG A 351 14.66 -15.40 -3.61
N SER A 352 14.53 -16.68 -3.98
CA SER A 352 15.06 -17.21 -5.24
C SER A 352 14.37 -16.57 -6.46
N CYS A 353 13.07 -16.24 -6.36
CA CYS A 353 12.37 -15.48 -7.40
C CYS A 353 12.98 -14.10 -7.61
N ILE A 354 13.21 -13.32 -6.55
CA ILE A 354 13.85 -12.00 -6.66
C ILE A 354 15.26 -12.12 -7.25
N ASP A 355 16.08 -13.05 -6.75
CA ASP A 355 17.46 -13.21 -7.21
C ASP A 355 17.53 -13.64 -8.68
N GLY A 356 16.72 -14.63 -9.07
CA GLY A 356 16.64 -15.10 -10.46
C GLY A 356 16.10 -14.02 -11.39
N TYR A 357 15.08 -13.28 -10.96
CA TYR A 357 14.52 -12.19 -11.76
C TYR A 357 15.55 -11.09 -12.05
N ILE A 358 16.26 -10.61 -11.02
CA ILE A 358 17.29 -9.58 -11.20
C ILE A 358 18.45 -10.13 -12.03
N ASP A 359 18.76 -11.42 -11.96
CA ASP A 359 19.75 -12.05 -12.84
C ASP A 359 19.34 -12.00 -14.31
N ASP A 360 18.08 -12.30 -14.59
CA ASP A 360 17.56 -12.50 -15.95
C ASP A 360 17.32 -11.20 -16.71
N VAL A 361 17.04 -10.07 -16.03
CA VAL A 361 16.87 -8.77 -16.69
C VAL A 361 18.19 -8.20 -17.21
N ASP A 362 18.12 -7.39 -18.26
CA ASP A 362 19.30 -6.80 -18.89
C ASP A 362 19.99 -5.75 -17.99
N GLU A 363 21.29 -5.54 -18.23
CA GLU A 363 22.08 -4.54 -17.51
C GLU A 363 21.58 -3.10 -17.71
N ASP A 364 20.90 -2.84 -18.83
CA ASP A 364 20.31 -1.55 -19.16
C ASP A 364 18.88 -1.37 -18.62
N THR A 365 18.22 -2.45 -18.14
CA THR A 365 16.90 -2.41 -17.54
C THR A 365 16.90 -1.47 -16.34
N VAL A 366 15.88 -0.61 -16.26
CA VAL A 366 15.70 0.31 -15.13
C VAL A 366 14.86 -0.39 -14.07
N LEU A 367 15.44 -0.55 -12.89
CA LEU A 367 14.76 -1.08 -11.71
C LEU A 367 14.21 0.06 -10.87
N VAL A 368 12.95 -0.03 -10.45
CA VAL A 368 12.22 1.04 -9.77
C VAL A 368 11.52 0.51 -8.52
N ALA A 369 11.66 1.23 -7.42
CA ALA A 369 10.89 1.04 -6.20
C ALA A 369 9.53 1.74 -6.33
N VAL A 370 8.43 0.98 -6.23
CA VAL A 370 7.07 1.55 -6.25
C VAL A 370 6.32 1.16 -4.98
N ASP A 371 5.88 2.16 -4.22
CA ASP A 371 4.99 2.02 -3.06
C ASP A 371 3.56 2.03 -3.55
N TYR A 372 2.85 0.90 -3.45
CA TYR A 372 1.44 0.80 -3.86
C TYR A 372 0.53 0.41 -2.69
N HIS A 373 -0.73 0.80 -2.79
CA HIS A 373 -1.77 0.55 -1.79
C HIS A 373 -2.80 -0.44 -2.34
N MET A 374 -3.17 -1.43 -1.51
CA MET A 374 -4.28 -2.37 -1.72
C MET A 374 -5.38 -2.18 -0.69
#